data_AF-R6BHS0-F1
#
_entry.id   AF-R6BHS0-F1
#
_cell.length_a   1.000
_cell.length_b   1.000
_cell.length_c   1.000
_cell.angle_alpha   90.00
_cell.angle_beta   90.00
_cell.angle_gamma   90.00
#
_symmetry.space_group_name_H-M   'P 1'
#
loop_
_entity.id
_entity.type
_entity.pdbx_description
1 polymer ?
#
loop_
_entity_poly.entity_id
_entity_poly.type
_entity_poly.pdbx_seq_one_letter_code
_entity_poly.pdbx_strand_id
1 'polypeptide(L)'
;MPAKEEIKAMSVCSRSGLGAEIYGNLYVIENQMQSLETISDIESHLDLEQTEQFDVIYDLVEKAHAEGNRDCGEDGNVDEVLVKFVMQNGKVKYRRYFILDDVWNAAEEKLWKQSWYQQLCYPILSNDPQYAEEKLTGIRLSYLYEDDVVVTGEDAKELYRIYKKELTEKTGQELKNIPAAENDASADSTDVDGYTRDLYFSFEERTKDKTITYQEYGYPLRKDFARTWKKIREIQKKNSEPL
;
A
#
# COMPACT_ATOMS: atom_id res chain seq x y z
N MET A 1 12.18 14.39 -23.06
CA MET A 1 12.26 13.00 -22.58
C MET A 1 13.20 12.23 -23.52
N PRO A 2 14.02 11.27 -23.06
CA PRO A 2 14.75 10.38 -23.98
C PRO A 2 13.78 9.51 -24.77
N ALA A 3 14.13 9.12 -26.00
CA ALA A 3 13.29 8.20 -26.80
C ALA A 3 13.28 6.81 -26.16
N LYS A 4 12.14 6.10 -26.27
CA LYS A 4 11.91 4.80 -25.63
C LYS A 4 13.01 3.78 -25.96
N GLU A 5 13.44 3.75 -27.21
CA GLU A 5 14.44 2.82 -27.74
C GLU A 5 15.86 3.08 -27.21
N GLU A 6 16.12 4.30 -26.71
CA GLU A 6 17.42 4.67 -26.16
C GLU A 6 17.56 4.27 -24.67
N ILE A 7 16.46 3.88 -24.03
CA ILE A 7 16.41 3.59 -22.60
C ILE A 7 16.53 2.08 -22.37
N LYS A 8 17.34 1.70 -21.39
CA LYS A 8 17.54 0.32 -20.93
C LYS A 8 16.66 0.01 -19.72
N ALA A 9 16.57 0.96 -18.78
CA ALA A 9 15.77 0.83 -17.56
C ALA A 9 15.36 2.21 -17.04
N MET A 10 14.28 2.23 -16.24
CA MET A 10 13.77 3.44 -15.61
C MET A 10 13.32 3.17 -14.17
N SER A 11 13.42 4.20 -13.34
CA SER A 11 12.77 4.25 -12.03
C SER A 11 12.24 5.66 -11.77
N VAL A 12 11.17 5.73 -10.97
CA VAL A 12 10.47 6.97 -10.61
C VAL A 12 10.33 7.01 -9.10
N CYS A 13 10.70 8.14 -8.50
CA CYS A 13 10.52 8.41 -7.08
C CYS A 13 9.74 9.73 -6.93
N SER A 14 8.65 9.73 -6.17
CA SER A 14 7.93 10.97 -5.88
C SER A 14 8.67 11.80 -4.81
N ARG A 15 8.63 13.13 -4.93
CA ARG A 15 9.13 14.10 -3.94
C ARG A 15 8.15 14.25 -2.77
N SER A 16 6.85 14.00 -2.96
CA SER A 16 5.91 13.75 -1.85
C SER A 16 6.23 12.43 -1.14
N GLY A 17 7.03 11.55 -1.74
CA GLY A 17 7.84 10.51 -1.08
C GLY A 17 8.97 11.04 -0.19
N LEU A 18 8.92 12.32 0.22
CA LEU A 18 9.57 12.85 1.43
C LEU A 18 8.60 12.91 2.63
N GLY A 19 7.34 12.45 2.48
CA GLY A 19 6.37 12.42 3.58
C GLY A 19 5.05 11.65 3.40
N ALA A 20 4.66 11.16 2.22
CA ALA A 20 3.44 10.37 2.08
C ALA A 20 3.45 9.51 0.81
N GLU A 21 3.07 8.25 1.02
CA GLU A 21 2.34 7.34 0.13
C GLU A 21 2.80 7.22 -1.34
N ILE A 22 2.97 5.97 -1.78
CA ILE A 22 3.13 5.51 -3.17
C ILE A 22 4.57 5.20 -3.63
N TYR A 23 5.10 4.09 -3.13
CA TYR A 23 4.92 2.77 -3.77
C TYR A 23 4.23 1.88 -2.73
N GLY A 24 3.85 0.66 -3.06
CA GLY A 24 3.35 -0.35 -2.13
C GLY A 24 4.33 -0.76 -1.02
N ASN A 25 4.93 0.19 -0.33
CA ASN A 25 6.14 0.02 0.43
C ASN A 25 6.13 0.92 1.67
N LEU A 26 4.96 1.17 2.28
CA LEU A 26 4.85 1.79 3.62
C LEU A 26 5.88 1.19 4.61
N TYR A 27 6.25 -0.09 4.39
CA TYR A 27 7.22 -0.81 5.20
C TYR A 27 8.70 -0.65 4.89
N VAL A 28 9.09 -0.33 3.66
CA VAL A 28 10.47 0.12 3.37
C VAL A 28 10.62 1.60 3.73
N ILE A 29 9.52 2.34 3.67
CA ILE A 29 9.48 3.80 3.68
C ILE A 29 9.58 4.35 5.11
N GLU A 30 8.79 3.92 6.11
CA GLU A 30 8.82 4.60 7.43
C GLU A 30 10.16 4.55 8.19
N ASN A 31 10.89 3.43 8.15
CA ASN A 31 12.18 3.31 8.84
C ASN A 31 13.39 3.83 8.03
N GLN A 32 13.27 4.02 6.71
CA GLN A 32 14.36 4.51 5.86
C GLN A 32 14.17 5.98 5.40
N MET A 33 12.93 6.47 5.40
CA MET A 33 12.58 7.86 5.06
C MET A 33 13.16 8.90 6.01
N GLN A 34 13.36 8.56 7.28
CA GLN A 34 13.92 9.50 8.27
C GLN A 34 15.35 9.94 7.92
N SER A 35 15.96 9.39 6.85
CA SER A 35 17.37 9.60 6.50
C SER A 35 17.65 10.06 5.07
N LEU A 36 16.64 10.29 4.21
CA LEU A 36 16.87 10.73 2.82
C LEU A 36 17.25 12.22 2.77
N GLU A 37 18.40 12.58 3.34
CA GLU A 37 18.92 13.95 3.38
C GLU A 37 19.75 14.29 2.13
N THR A 38 20.21 13.29 1.36
CA THR A 38 21.14 13.48 0.25
C THR A 38 20.69 12.89 -1.09
N ILE A 39 21.25 13.41 -2.19
CA ILE A 39 21.06 12.87 -3.55
C ILE A 39 21.51 11.40 -3.62
N SER A 40 22.54 11.00 -2.88
CA SER A 40 23.04 9.62 -2.86
C SER A 40 22.01 8.64 -2.28
N ASP A 41 21.22 9.07 -1.31
CA ASP A 41 20.19 8.24 -0.70
C ASP A 41 19.01 8.05 -1.68
N ILE A 42 18.64 9.11 -2.39
CA ILE A 42 17.64 9.09 -3.47
C ILE A 42 18.11 8.19 -4.63
N GLU A 43 19.38 8.28 -5.04
CA GLU A 43 19.94 7.43 -6.10
C GLU A 43 19.95 5.95 -5.70
N SER A 44 20.30 5.64 -4.45
CA SER A 44 20.29 4.28 -3.91
C SER A 44 18.88 3.69 -3.90
N HIS A 45 17.88 4.49 -3.55
CA HIS A 45 16.48 4.08 -3.59
C HIS A 45 15.98 3.84 -5.03
N LEU A 46 16.27 4.76 -5.94
CA LEU A 46 15.96 4.59 -7.37
C LEU A 46 16.65 3.37 -8.00
N ASP A 47 17.76 2.90 -7.44
CA ASP A 47 18.41 1.65 -7.82
C ASP A 47 17.70 0.40 -7.29
N LEU A 48 17.06 0.48 -6.12
CA LEU A 48 16.23 -0.59 -5.55
C LEU A 48 14.87 -0.70 -6.25
N GLU A 49 14.31 0.43 -6.70
CA GLU A 49 13.00 0.49 -7.37
C GLU A 49 13.08 0.40 -8.89
N GLN A 50 14.22 -0.02 -9.44
CA GLN A 50 14.32 -0.34 -10.86
C GLN A 50 13.31 -1.45 -11.18
N THR A 51 12.30 -1.10 -11.96
CA THR A 51 11.25 -2.05 -12.35
C THR A 51 11.39 -2.46 -13.80
N GLU A 52 11.09 -3.73 -14.06
CA GLU A 52 10.95 -4.26 -15.41
C GLU A 52 9.69 -3.73 -16.12
N GLN A 53 8.79 -3.01 -15.40
CA GLN A 53 7.57 -2.39 -15.95
C GLN A 53 7.85 -1.06 -16.65
N PHE A 54 8.87 -1.09 -17.50
CA PHE A 54 9.34 0.04 -18.29
C PHE A 54 8.21 0.74 -19.05
N ASP A 55 7.24 -0.01 -19.60
CA ASP A 55 6.16 0.55 -20.40
C ASP A 55 5.20 1.44 -19.58
N VAL A 56 4.81 1.01 -18.38
CA VAL A 56 3.86 1.77 -17.54
C VAL A 56 4.50 3.06 -17.02
N ILE A 57 5.76 2.98 -16.61
CA ILE A 57 6.55 4.14 -16.18
C ILE A 57 6.82 5.09 -17.36
N TYR A 58 7.15 4.56 -18.54
CA TYR A 58 7.40 5.38 -19.72
C TYR A 58 6.13 6.15 -20.12
N ASP A 59 4.98 5.50 -20.18
CA ASP A 59 3.68 6.13 -20.47
C ASP A 59 3.37 7.28 -19.48
N LEU A 60 3.62 7.05 -18.19
CA LEU A 60 3.43 8.05 -17.12
C LEU A 60 4.28 9.30 -17.39
N VAL A 61 5.57 9.08 -17.64
CA VAL A 61 6.55 10.16 -17.86
C VAL A 61 6.33 10.86 -19.22
N GLU A 62 5.85 10.14 -20.22
CA GLU A 62 5.50 10.71 -21.53
C GLU A 62 4.32 11.68 -21.43
N LYS A 63 3.27 11.29 -20.70
CA LYS A 63 2.12 12.17 -20.43
C LYS A 63 2.54 13.41 -19.65
N ALA A 64 3.27 13.24 -18.55
CA ALA A 64 3.81 14.35 -17.76
C ALA A 64 4.71 15.27 -18.60
N HIS A 65 5.49 14.71 -19.53
CA HIS A 65 6.32 15.49 -20.44
C HIS A 65 5.49 16.32 -21.43
N ALA A 66 4.43 15.74 -21.99
CA ALA A 66 3.56 16.39 -22.97
C ALA A 66 2.72 17.52 -22.37
N GLU A 67 2.34 17.41 -21.09
CA GLU A 67 1.60 18.43 -20.36
C GLU A 67 2.43 19.71 -20.13
N GLY A 68 3.76 19.58 -20.17
CA GLY A 68 4.73 20.63 -19.92
C GLY A 68 4.85 20.95 -18.43
N ASN A 69 5.98 21.56 -18.01
CA ASN A 69 6.16 22.05 -16.63
C ASN A 69 5.21 23.23 -16.35
N ARG A 70 3.91 22.97 -16.32
CA ARG A 70 2.93 23.94 -15.84
C ARG A 70 3.20 24.07 -14.34
N ASP A 71 3.41 25.31 -13.93
CA ASP A 71 3.32 25.70 -12.53
C ASP A 71 1.85 25.50 -12.17
N CYS A 72 1.50 24.29 -11.73
CA CYS A 72 0.16 23.97 -11.31
C CYS A 72 0.00 24.66 -9.96
N GLY A 73 -0.68 25.81 -9.99
CA GLY A 73 -0.79 26.75 -8.87
C GLY A 73 -1.36 26.14 -7.58
N GLU A 74 -1.70 27.00 -6.62
CA GLU A 74 -2.04 26.72 -5.20
C GLU A 74 -3.07 25.60 -4.91
N ASP A 75 -3.67 24.96 -5.92
CA ASP A 75 -4.70 23.92 -5.83
C ASP A 75 -4.17 22.46 -5.72
N GLY A 76 -2.87 22.24 -5.50
CA GLY A 76 -2.35 21.05 -4.80
C GLY A 76 -2.42 19.65 -5.43
N ASN A 77 -3.04 19.45 -6.61
CA ASN A 77 -3.26 18.11 -7.20
C ASN A 77 -2.13 17.65 -8.14
N VAL A 78 -0.88 17.91 -7.77
CA VAL A 78 0.30 17.60 -8.59
C VAL A 78 1.46 17.13 -7.73
N ASP A 79 1.97 15.95 -8.07
CA ASP A 79 3.18 15.39 -7.47
C ASP A 79 4.43 15.74 -8.29
N GLU A 80 5.44 16.28 -7.63
CA GLU A 80 6.78 16.39 -8.23
C GLU A 80 7.47 15.03 -8.13
N VAL A 81 7.97 14.49 -9.24
CA VAL A 81 8.69 13.21 -9.27
C VAL A 81 10.06 13.35 -9.91
N LEU A 82 11.03 12.59 -9.40
CA LEU A 82 12.35 12.41 -9.98
C LEU A 82 12.42 11.08 -10.73
N VAL A 83 12.85 11.15 -11.99
CA VAL A 83 12.96 9.99 -12.87
C VAL A 83 14.41 9.75 -13.24
N LYS A 84 14.88 8.52 -12.99
CA LYS A 84 16.17 8.01 -13.44
C LYS A 84 16.00 7.26 -14.75
N PHE A 85 16.75 7.66 -15.77
CA PHE A 85 16.86 6.97 -17.05
C PHE A 85 18.23 6.33 -17.16
N VAL A 86 18.28 4.99 -17.21
CA VAL A 86 19.48 4.25 -17.55
C VAL A 86 19.47 4.01 -19.06
N MET A 87 20.37 4.66 -19.79
CA MET A 87 20.42 4.61 -21.25
C MET A 87 21.09 3.31 -21.74
N GLN A 88 20.78 2.87 -22.96
CA GLN A 88 21.40 1.71 -23.61
C GLN A 88 22.95 1.81 -23.68
N ASN A 89 23.48 3.03 -23.78
CA ASN A 89 24.92 3.30 -23.79
C ASN A 89 25.56 3.36 -22.39
N GLY A 90 24.83 3.00 -21.34
CA GLY A 90 25.30 3.00 -19.96
C GLY A 90 25.32 4.38 -19.28
N LYS A 91 24.96 5.47 -19.97
CA LYS A 91 24.80 6.78 -19.34
C LYS A 91 23.53 6.81 -18.49
N VAL A 92 23.56 7.57 -17.41
CA VAL A 92 22.37 7.84 -16.58
C VAL A 92 21.94 9.28 -16.80
N LYS A 93 20.63 9.52 -16.90
CA LYS A 93 20.05 10.86 -16.92
C LYS A 93 18.99 10.95 -15.82
N TYR A 94 18.93 12.07 -15.13
CA TYR A 94 17.87 12.38 -14.19
C TYR A 94 17.02 13.51 -14.75
N ARG A 95 15.69 13.42 -14.60
CA ARG A 95 14.78 14.52 -14.92
C ARG A 95 13.67 14.60 -13.90
N ARG A 96 13.23 15.83 -13.65
CA ARG A 96 12.06 16.09 -12.82
C ARG A 96 10.84 16.29 -13.69
N TYR A 97 9.72 15.80 -13.20
CA TYR A 97 8.41 15.95 -13.80
C TYR A 97 7.40 16.34 -12.74
N PHE A 98 6.36 17.01 -13.16
CA PHE A 98 5.19 17.32 -12.35
C PHE A 98 4.04 16.49 -12.92
N ILE A 99 3.40 15.67 -12.10
CA ILE A 99 2.40 14.69 -12.53
C ILE A 99 1.09 15.00 -11.85
N LEU A 100 0.03 15.17 -12.64
CA LEU A 100 -1.34 15.30 -12.11
C LEU A 100 -1.77 13.99 -11.43
N ASP A 101 -2.49 14.10 -10.32
CA ASP A 101 -3.00 12.95 -9.56
C ASP A 101 -3.78 11.97 -10.44
N ASP A 102 -4.64 12.46 -11.34
CA ASP A 102 -5.40 11.60 -12.26
C ASP A 102 -4.50 10.80 -13.21
N VAL A 103 -3.39 11.38 -13.67
CA VAL A 103 -2.43 10.72 -14.55
C VAL A 103 -1.66 9.65 -13.77
N TRP A 104 -1.27 9.98 -12.54
CA TRP A 104 -0.63 9.07 -11.61
C TRP A 104 -1.54 7.88 -11.26
N ASN A 105 -2.75 8.16 -10.80
CA ASN A 105 -3.79 7.21 -10.45
C ASN A 105 -4.10 6.25 -11.60
N ALA A 106 -4.17 6.76 -12.84
CA ALA A 106 -4.38 5.93 -14.01
C ALA A 106 -3.20 5.01 -14.34
N ALA A 107 -1.96 5.46 -14.13
CA ALA A 107 -0.76 4.63 -14.32
C ALA A 107 -0.66 3.55 -13.25
N GLU A 108 -0.93 3.90 -12.00
CA GLU A 108 -0.94 2.96 -10.90
C GLU A 108 -2.03 1.91 -11.03
N GLU A 109 -3.22 2.26 -11.51
CA GLU A 109 -4.28 1.28 -11.78
C GLU A 109 -3.86 0.26 -12.87
N LYS A 110 -2.97 0.64 -13.79
CA LYS A 110 -2.34 -0.33 -14.71
C LYS A 110 -1.36 -1.26 -13.97
N LEU A 111 -0.56 -0.73 -13.05
CA LEU A 111 0.33 -1.53 -12.20
C LEU A 111 -0.49 -2.48 -11.32
N TRP A 112 -1.59 -2.01 -10.74
CA TRP A 112 -2.48 -2.77 -9.88
C TRP A 112 -3.07 -4.02 -10.53
N LYS A 113 -3.26 -4.02 -11.85
CA LYS A 113 -3.69 -5.22 -12.60
C LYS A 113 -2.63 -6.31 -12.65
N GLN A 114 -1.40 -6.01 -12.26
CA GLN A 114 -0.30 -6.96 -12.19
C GLN A 114 -0.20 -7.55 -10.78
N SER A 115 -0.23 -8.88 -10.67
CA SER A 115 -0.18 -9.56 -9.37
C SER A 115 1.06 -9.22 -8.55
N TRP A 116 2.23 -9.03 -9.18
CA TRP A 116 3.45 -8.65 -8.48
C TRP A 116 3.32 -7.29 -7.79
N TYR A 117 2.58 -6.33 -8.36
CA TYR A 117 2.38 -5.03 -7.75
C TYR A 117 1.41 -5.12 -6.57
N GLN A 118 0.34 -5.91 -6.70
CA GLN A 118 -0.55 -6.21 -5.58
C GLN A 118 0.21 -6.88 -4.43
N GLN A 119 1.11 -7.82 -4.73
CA GLN A 119 1.96 -8.51 -3.75
C GLN A 119 3.00 -7.60 -3.12
N LEU A 120 3.52 -6.62 -3.87
CA LEU A 120 4.38 -5.57 -3.34
C LEU A 120 3.60 -4.75 -2.30
N CYS A 121 2.44 -4.21 -2.69
CA CYS A 121 1.58 -3.40 -1.83
C CYS A 121 1.02 -4.15 -0.62
N TYR A 122 0.68 -5.41 -0.81
CA TYR A 122 0.05 -6.27 0.18
C TYR A 122 0.74 -7.64 0.19
N PRO A 123 1.82 -7.79 0.98
CA PRO A 123 2.59 -9.04 1.04
C PRO A 123 1.77 -10.29 1.36
N ILE A 124 0.61 -10.15 2.02
CA ILE A 124 -0.33 -11.24 2.27
C ILE A 124 -0.81 -11.94 0.98
N LEU A 125 -0.82 -11.22 -0.15
CA LEU A 125 -1.19 -11.74 -1.46
C LEU A 125 -0.06 -12.57 -2.09
N SER A 126 1.15 -12.52 -1.53
CA SER A 126 2.30 -13.25 -2.04
C SER A 126 2.22 -14.76 -1.73
N ASN A 127 3.12 -15.50 -2.36
CA ASN A 127 3.35 -16.92 -2.08
C ASN A 127 4.48 -17.12 -1.07
N ASP A 128 4.92 -16.06 -0.37
CA ASP A 128 5.96 -16.21 0.65
C ASP A 128 5.44 -17.14 1.76
N PRO A 129 6.18 -18.21 2.12
CA PRO A 129 5.81 -19.11 3.21
C PRO A 129 5.55 -18.40 4.53
N GLN A 130 6.06 -17.19 4.75
CA GLN A 130 5.80 -16.35 5.92
C GLN A 130 4.32 -15.97 6.05
N TYR A 131 3.63 -15.72 4.93
CA TYR A 131 2.21 -15.36 4.90
C TYR A 131 1.30 -16.55 4.66
N ALA A 132 1.82 -17.78 4.71
CA ALA A 132 1.05 -18.99 4.47
C ALA A 132 0.00 -19.22 5.55
N GLU A 133 -1.22 -19.63 5.15
CA GLU A 133 -2.33 -19.89 6.06
C GLU A 133 -1.99 -20.98 7.10
N GLU A 134 -1.14 -21.94 6.75
CA GLU A 134 -0.70 -23.02 7.63
C GLU A 134 0.10 -22.53 8.83
N LYS A 135 0.77 -21.38 8.70
CA LYS A 135 1.52 -20.73 9.80
C LYS A 135 0.64 -19.81 10.64
N LEU A 136 -0.54 -19.45 10.15
CA LEU A 136 -1.44 -18.56 10.86
C LEU A 136 -1.98 -19.25 12.11
N THR A 137 -1.62 -18.71 13.27
CA THR A 137 -2.13 -19.15 14.57
C THR A 137 -3.19 -18.21 15.14
N GLY A 138 -3.17 -16.94 14.72
CA GLY A 138 -4.19 -15.98 15.05
C GLY A 138 -4.12 -14.70 14.21
N ILE A 139 -5.18 -13.91 14.28
CA ILE A 139 -5.26 -12.55 13.74
C ILE A 139 -5.56 -11.63 14.91
N ARG A 140 -4.70 -10.64 15.11
CA ARG A 140 -4.95 -9.53 16.02
C ARG A 140 -5.63 -8.41 15.24
N LEU A 141 -6.81 -8.05 15.72
CA LEU A 141 -7.59 -6.91 15.27
C LEU A 141 -7.30 -5.77 16.24
N SER A 142 -6.53 -4.79 15.78
CA SER A 142 -6.10 -3.65 16.60
C SER A 142 -6.83 -2.39 16.12
N TYR A 143 -7.65 -1.82 16.99
CA TYR A 143 -8.16 -0.47 16.78
C TYR A 143 -7.19 0.53 17.39
N LEU A 144 -6.91 1.63 16.70
CA LEU A 144 -6.19 2.75 17.32
C LEU A 144 -6.93 3.14 18.62
N TYR A 145 -6.21 3.05 19.75
CA TYR A 145 -6.65 3.45 21.09
C TYR A 145 -7.60 2.51 21.86
N GLU A 146 -7.80 1.25 21.44
CA GLU A 146 -8.59 0.26 22.20
C GLU A 146 -7.90 -1.11 22.36
N ASP A 147 -8.52 -1.99 23.15
CA ASP A 147 -8.07 -3.35 23.41
C ASP A 147 -8.09 -4.21 22.13
N ASP A 148 -7.00 -4.96 21.94
CA ASP A 148 -6.83 -5.87 20.83
C ASP A 148 -7.78 -7.09 20.94
N VAL A 149 -8.47 -7.41 19.85
CA VAL A 149 -9.21 -8.68 19.73
C VAL A 149 -8.33 -9.69 19.01
N VAL A 150 -8.01 -10.80 19.67
CA VAL A 150 -7.26 -11.90 19.06
C VAL A 150 -8.22 -13.00 18.60
N VAL A 151 -8.33 -13.16 17.29
CA VAL A 151 -9.03 -14.27 16.64
C VAL A 151 -8.05 -15.44 16.48
N THR A 152 -8.46 -16.67 16.80
CA THR A 152 -7.59 -17.87 16.69
C THR A 152 -8.31 -19.03 16.02
N GLY A 153 -7.56 -20.09 15.67
CA GLY A 153 -8.14 -21.33 15.13
C GLY A 153 -8.76 -21.16 13.74
N GLU A 154 -9.84 -21.90 13.47
CA GLU A 154 -10.48 -21.88 12.15
C GLU A 154 -11.13 -20.51 11.84
N ASP A 155 -11.62 -19.79 12.86
CA ASP A 155 -12.17 -18.45 12.66
C ASP A 155 -11.10 -17.48 12.12
N ALA A 156 -9.84 -17.62 12.57
CA ALA A 156 -8.72 -16.83 12.04
C ALA A 156 -8.40 -17.20 10.58
N LYS A 157 -8.38 -18.50 10.26
CA LYS A 157 -8.12 -18.98 8.90
C LYS A 157 -9.22 -18.56 7.92
N GLU A 158 -10.48 -18.67 8.32
CA GLU A 158 -11.60 -18.23 7.51
C GLU A 158 -11.56 -16.72 7.27
N LEU A 159 -11.32 -15.93 8.32
CA LEU A 159 -11.15 -14.48 8.21
C LEU A 159 -10.00 -14.11 7.27
N TYR A 160 -8.85 -14.78 7.39
CA TYR A 160 -7.70 -14.63 6.48
C TYR A 160 -8.09 -14.87 5.01
N ARG A 161 -8.77 -15.98 4.72
CA ARG A 161 -9.20 -16.31 3.34
C ARG A 161 -10.17 -15.29 2.78
N ILE A 162 -11.14 -14.84 3.58
CA ILE A 162 -12.14 -13.83 3.19
C ILE A 162 -11.45 -12.51 2.87
N TYR A 163 -10.58 -12.04 3.77
CA TYR A 163 -9.84 -10.80 3.60
C TYR A 163 -8.95 -10.84 2.35
N LYS A 164 -8.14 -11.89 2.19
CA LYS A 164 -7.29 -12.10 1.01
C LYS A 164 -8.08 -12.10 -0.30
N LYS A 165 -9.25 -12.73 -0.30
CA LYS A 165 -10.15 -12.76 -1.47
C LYS A 165 -10.72 -11.38 -1.78
N GLU A 166 -11.23 -10.66 -0.78
CA GLU A 166 -11.74 -9.30 -0.97
C GLU A 166 -10.65 -8.36 -1.48
N LEU A 167 -9.47 -8.40 -0.88
CA LEU A 167 -8.34 -7.58 -1.28
C LEU A 167 -7.94 -7.79 -2.75
N THR A 168 -7.97 -9.04 -3.23
CA THR A 168 -7.65 -9.37 -4.64
C THR A 168 -8.72 -8.85 -5.62
N GLU A 169 -9.96 -8.69 -5.16
CA GLU A 169 -11.09 -8.23 -5.99
C GLU A 169 -11.20 -6.70 -6.07
N LYS A 170 -10.49 -5.96 -5.21
CA LYS A 170 -10.48 -4.48 -5.20
C LYS A 170 -9.55 -3.91 -6.25
N THR A 171 -9.92 -2.76 -6.80
CA THR A 171 -9.04 -1.88 -7.58
C THR A 171 -8.13 -1.08 -6.64
N GLY A 172 -6.99 -0.58 -7.16
CA GLY A 172 -6.09 0.23 -6.36
C GLY A 172 -6.76 1.53 -5.89
N GLN A 173 -7.64 2.08 -6.73
CA GLN A 173 -8.42 3.27 -6.42
C GLN A 173 -9.45 3.05 -5.30
N GLU A 174 -10.12 1.89 -5.26
CA GLU A 174 -11.03 1.55 -4.15
C GLU A 174 -10.28 1.44 -2.81
N LEU A 175 -9.00 1.03 -2.84
CA LEU A 175 -8.19 0.91 -1.62
C LEU A 175 -7.64 2.24 -1.12
N LYS A 176 -7.42 3.21 -2.03
CA LYS A 176 -6.85 4.54 -1.73
C LYS A 176 -7.88 5.54 -1.26
N ASN A 177 -9.05 5.54 -1.86
CA ASN A 177 -10.07 6.52 -1.54
C ASN A 177 -10.71 6.18 -0.19
N ILE A 178 -10.36 6.93 0.86
CA ILE A 178 -11.10 7.00 2.12
C ILE A 178 -12.03 8.21 2.00
N PRO A 179 -13.34 8.06 1.76
CA PRO A 179 -14.20 9.22 1.82
C PRO A 179 -14.27 9.69 3.27
N ALA A 180 -13.87 10.95 3.53
CA ALA A 180 -13.87 11.54 4.87
C ALA A 180 -15.25 11.48 5.57
N ALA A 181 -16.33 11.45 4.78
CA ALA A 181 -17.71 11.33 5.25
C ALA A 181 -18.17 9.88 5.51
N GLU A 182 -17.40 8.87 5.10
CA GLU A 182 -17.78 7.45 5.22
C GLU A 182 -17.10 6.75 6.41
N ASN A 183 -16.31 7.52 7.17
CA ASN A 183 -15.63 7.14 8.39
C ASN A 183 -16.55 7.10 9.62
N ASP A 184 -17.80 6.69 9.41
CA ASP A 184 -18.77 6.52 10.47
C ASP A 184 -18.56 5.15 11.11
N ALA A 185 -17.66 5.14 12.09
CA ALA A 185 -17.40 4.04 13.00
C ALA A 185 -18.44 3.95 14.13
N SER A 186 -19.42 4.88 14.22
CA SER A 186 -20.38 4.93 15.33
C SER A 186 -21.26 3.67 15.45
N ALA A 187 -21.40 2.89 14.37
CA ALA A 187 -22.12 1.62 14.39
C ALA A 187 -21.32 0.46 15.00
N ASP A 188 -20.00 0.60 15.12
CA ASP A 188 -19.05 -0.48 15.50
C ASP A 188 -18.25 -0.12 16.79
N SER A 189 -18.76 0.84 17.57
CA SER A 189 -18.06 1.51 18.67
C SER A 189 -19.10 2.08 19.65
N THR A 190 -19.25 1.51 20.84
CA THR A 190 -19.81 2.31 21.96
C THR A 190 -18.88 3.49 22.19
N ASP A 191 -19.43 4.71 22.09
CA ASP A 191 -18.74 6.01 22.24
C ASP A 191 -17.37 5.93 22.94
N VAL A 192 -16.30 6.09 22.17
CA VAL A 192 -15.06 6.68 22.70
C VAL A 192 -14.72 7.85 21.79
N ASP A 193 -15.20 9.03 22.21
CA ASP A 193 -14.69 10.36 21.89
C ASP A 193 -14.67 10.84 20.41
N GLY A 194 -15.55 10.33 19.54
CA GLY A 194 -15.80 10.98 18.24
C GLY A 194 -14.64 10.95 17.23
N TYR A 195 -13.69 10.02 17.40
CA TYR A 195 -12.59 9.80 16.46
C TYR A 195 -12.89 8.64 15.49
N THR A 196 -12.47 8.83 14.25
CA THR A 196 -12.24 7.79 13.23
C THR A 196 -11.47 6.62 13.81
N ARG A 197 -11.97 5.38 13.65
CA ARG A 197 -11.30 4.17 14.12
C ARG A 197 -10.74 3.38 12.94
N ASP A 198 -9.44 3.46 12.76
CA ASP A 198 -8.71 2.61 11.81
C ASP A 198 -8.47 1.24 12.44
N LEU A 199 -8.96 0.19 11.78
CA LEU A 199 -8.72 -1.20 12.19
C LEU A 199 -7.52 -1.78 11.42
N TYR A 200 -6.52 -2.22 12.17
CA TYR A 200 -5.32 -2.84 11.62
C TYR A 200 -5.35 -4.36 11.80
N PHE A 201 -4.84 -5.05 10.78
CA PHE A 201 -4.69 -6.50 10.77
C PHE A 201 -3.24 -6.86 11.09
N SER A 202 -3.06 -7.66 12.13
CA SER A 202 -1.77 -8.30 12.38
C SER A 202 -1.95 -9.81 12.41
N PHE A 203 -1.24 -10.49 11.52
CA PHE A 203 -1.22 -11.94 11.45
C PHE A 203 -0.16 -12.47 12.41
N GLU A 204 -0.52 -13.43 13.25
CA GLU A 204 0.38 -13.98 14.26
C GLU A 204 0.69 -15.45 13.99
N GLU A 205 1.99 -15.77 13.98
CA GLU A 205 2.52 -17.13 14.09
C GLU A 205 3.09 -17.31 15.51
N ARG A 206 2.37 -18.06 16.34
CA ARG A 206 2.77 -18.42 17.70
C ARG A 206 3.37 -19.81 17.70
N THR A 207 4.63 -19.90 18.06
CA THR A 207 5.31 -21.16 18.36
C THR A 207 5.52 -21.27 19.88
N LYS A 208 6.04 -22.40 20.36
CA LYS A 208 6.28 -22.62 21.80
C LYS A 208 7.18 -21.56 22.44
N ASP A 209 8.13 -21.01 21.66
CA ASP A 209 9.22 -20.18 22.18
C ASP A 209 9.21 -18.73 21.65
N LYS A 210 8.38 -18.43 20.64
CA LYS A 210 8.30 -17.11 20.00
C LYS A 210 6.93 -16.83 19.40
N THR A 211 6.55 -15.57 19.42
CA THR A 211 5.46 -15.00 18.62
C THR A 211 6.09 -14.18 17.52
N ILE A 212 5.76 -14.48 16.27
CA ILE A 212 6.09 -13.65 15.12
C ILE A 212 4.81 -12.94 14.70
N THR A 213 4.87 -11.61 14.65
CA THR A 213 3.74 -10.77 14.24
C THR A 213 4.07 -10.16 12.89
N TYR A 214 3.16 -10.35 11.95
CA TYR A 214 3.17 -9.73 10.64
C TYR A 214 2.04 -8.72 10.63
N GLN A 215 2.35 -7.48 10.99
CA GLN A 215 1.38 -6.42 10.79
C GLN A 215 1.32 -6.14 9.29
N GLU A 216 0.11 -6.03 8.77
CA GLU A 216 -0.11 -5.55 7.43
C GLU A 216 -0.02 -4.03 7.48
N TYR A 217 1.15 -3.51 7.08
CA TYR A 217 1.40 -2.06 7.05
C TYR A 217 0.77 -1.39 5.83
N GLY A 218 -0.26 -2.02 5.28
CA GLY A 218 -1.15 -1.40 4.32
C GLY A 218 -2.15 -0.48 5.01
N TYR A 219 -3.00 0.11 4.17
CA TYR A 219 -4.13 0.90 4.60
C TYR A 219 -5.03 0.13 5.59
N PRO A 220 -5.64 0.81 6.58
CA PRO A 220 -6.54 0.16 7.54
C PRO A 220 -7.70 -0.54 6.85
N LEU A 221 -8.28 -1.58 7.49
CA LEU A 221 -9.38 -2.35 6.92
C LEU A 221 -10.51 -1.40 6.52
N ARG A 222 -10.76 -1.34 5.21
CA ARG A 222 -11.76 -0.46 4.64
C ARG A 222 -13.17 -0.99 4.93
N LYS A 223 -14.14 -0.10 5.10
CA LYS A 223 -15.55 -0.43 5.39
C LYS A 223 -16.20 -1.26 4.28
N ASP A 224 -15.73 -1.12 3.06
CA ASP A 224 -16.21 -1.83 1.87
C ASP A 224 -15.66 -3.26 1.73
N PHE A 225 -14.83 -3.73 2.68
CA PHE A 225 -14.53 -5.14 2.91
C PHE A 225 -15.68 -5.82 3.65
N ALA A 226 -16.86 -5.79 3.02
CA ALA A 226 -18.13 -6.14 3.65
C ALA A 226 -18.18 -7.59 4.16
N ARG A 227 -17.57 -8.55 3.45
CA ARG A 227 -17.52 -9.95 3.89
C ARG A 227 -16.54 -10.12 5.05
N THR A 228 -15.41 -9.41 5.02
CA THR A 228 -14.44 -9.41 6.13
C THR A 228 -15.10 -8.85 7.39
N TRP A 229 -15.72 -7.66 7.31
CA TRP A 229 -16.44 -7.06 8.43
C TRP A 229 -17.57 -7.93 8.96
N LYS A 230 -18.33 -8.56 8.06
CA LYS A 230 -19.38 -9.51 8.46
C LYS A 230 -18.79 -10.65 9.30
N LYS A 231 -17.68 -11.26 8.86
CA LYS A 231 -17.02 -12.34 9.61
C LYS A 231 -16.49 -11.88 10.97
N ILE A 232 -15.89 -10.69 11.04
CA ILE A 232 -15.44 -10.09 12.31
C ILE A 232 -16.61 -9.97 13.30
N ARG A 233 -17.75 -9.43 12.85
CA ARG A 233 -18.95 -9.26 13.69
C ARG A 233 -19.52 -10.60 14.16
N GLU A 234 -19.53 -11.62 13.29
CA GLU A 234 -19.93 -12.99 13.66
C GLU A 234 -19.04 -13.55 14.78
N ILE A 235 -17.72 -13.36 14.69
CA ILE A 235 -16.75 -13.79 15.70
C ILE A 235 -16.96 -13.03 17.02
N GLN A 236 -17.11 -11.70 16.95
CA GLN A 236 -17.33 -10.86 18.13
C GLN A 236 -18.61 -11.25 18.87
N LYS A 237 -19.71 -11.49 18.15
CA LYS A 237 -20.98 -11.95 18.73
C LYS A 237 -20.84 -13.30 19.42
N LYS A 238 -20.18 -14.26 18.77
CA LYS A 238 -19.91 -15.59 19.34
C LYS A 238 -19.12 -15.51 20.65
N ASN A 239 -18.19 -14.56 20.76
CA ASN A 239 -17.36 -14.37 21.95
C ASN A 239 -18.05 -13.59 23.08
N SER A 240 -19.16 -12.90 22.80
CA SER A 240 -19.91 -12.11 23.79
C SER A 240 -21.15 -12.83 24.34
N GLU A 241 -21.55 -13.96 23.74
CA GLU A 241 -22.57 -14.86 24.31
C GLU A 241 -21.95 -15.75 25.41
N PRO A 242 -22.52 -15.80 26.62
CA PRO A 242 -22.03 -16.69 27.67
C PRO A 242 -22.26 -18.16 27.28
N LEU A 243 -21.22 -18.99 27.48
CA LEU A 243 -21.26 -20.45 27.30
C LEU A 243 -22.36 -21.13 28.14
#